data_AF-A0A2V7KN80-F1
#
_entry.id   AF-A0A2V7KN80-F1
#
_cell.length_a   1.000
_cell.length_b   1.000
_cell.length_c   1.000
_cell.angle_alpha   90.00
_cell.angle_beta   90.00
_cell.angle_gamma   90.00
#
_symmetry.space_group_name_H-M   'P 1'
#
loop_
_entity.id
_entity.type
_entity.pdbx_description
1 polymer ?
#
loop_
_entity_poly.entity_id
_entity_poly.type
_entity_poly.pdbx_seq_one_letter_code
_entity_poly.pdbx_strand_id
1 'polypeptide(L)'
;MPRDVAANHDANLLTAEDFSAVTGSTVYDAVRQLRPEWIMRSRPNPVLPNQNLIIYVDGNRYGSGIDGLRLITIRAAYSVRYFSPSSAEGRFGPGHLLGAIEVITNPH
;
A
#
# COMPACT_ATOMS: atom_id res chain seq x y z
N MET A 1 6.13 34.65 6.07
CA MET A 1 6.75 33.35 6.35
C MET A 1 6.36 32.40 5.22
N PRO A 2 7.26 31.99 4.32
CA PRO A 2 6.95 30.96 3.34
C PRO A 2 6.89 29.61 4.05
N ARG A 3 5.88 28.80 3.72
CA ARG A 3 5.74 27.43 4.17
C ARG A 3 6.63 26.57 3.28
N ASP A 4 7.73 26.07 3.81
CA ASP A 4 8.38 24.87 3.29
C ASP A 4 7.43 23.69 3.53
N VAL A 5 6.39 23.59 2.70
CA VAL A 5 5.78 22.31 2.38
C VAL A 5 6.89 21.53 1.72
N ALA A 6 7.69 20.85 2.55
CA ALA A 6 8.46 19.72 2.11
C ALA A 6 7.44 18.81 1.43
N ALA A 7 7.42 18.88 0.09
CA ALA A 7 6.97 17.84 -0.81
C ALA A 7 7.88 16.62 -0.58
N ASN A 8 7.91 16.15 0.67
CA ASN A 8 8.24 14.79 0.99
C ASN A 8 7.05 14.04 0.43
N HIS A 9 7.10 13.76 -0.88
CA HIS A 9 6.28 12.73 -1.50
C HIS A 9 6.37 11.55 -0.55
N ASP A 10 5.33 11.37 0.25
CA ASP A 10 5.34 10.38 1.30
C ASP A 10 5.65 9.06 0.61
N ALA A 11 6.87 8.54 0.81
CA ALA A 11 7.31 7.34 0.08
C ALA A 11 6.40 6.14 0.38
N ASN A 12 5.60 6.28 1.43
CA ASN A 12 4.62 5.34 1.95
C ASN A 12 3.16 5.69 1.59
N LEU A 13 2.87 6.75 0.81
CA LEU A 13 1.53 7.14 0.39
C LEU A 13 1.50 7.36 -1.12
N LEU A 14 0.49 6.80 -1.77
CA LEU A 14 0.15 7.01 -3.16
C LEU A 14 -1.27 7.57 -3.23
N THR A 15 -1.47 8.60 -4.03
CA THR A 15 -2.76 9.27 -4.19
C THR A 15 -3.30 9.07 -5.60
N ALA A 16 -4.58 9.42 -5.80
CA ALA A 16 -5.19 9.43 -7.12
C ALA A 16 -4.39 10.24 -8.18
N GLU A 17 -3.70 11.30 -7.74
CA GLU A 17 -2.85 12.12 -8.60
C GLU A 17 -1.64 11.32 -9.10
N ASP A 18 -0.98 10.56 -8.21
CA ASP A 18 0.12 9.66 -8.58
C ASP A 18 -0.38 8.57 -9.55
N PHE A 19 -1.57 8.02 -9.30
CA PHE A 19 -2.17 7.00 -10.17
C PHE A 19 -2.49 7.50 -11.57
N SER A 20 -2.79 8.79 -11.73
CA SER A 20 -3.03 9.38 -13.06
C SER A 20 -1.78 9.40 -13.94
N ALA A 21 -0.58 9.34 -13.35
CA ALA A 21 0.69 9.27 -14.07
C ALA A 21 1.13 7.83 -14.39
N VAL A 22 0.47 6.82 -13.82
CA VAL A 22 0.80 5.40 -13.99
C VAL A 22 0.15 4.84 -15.24
N THR A 23 0.92 4.07 -15.99
CA THR A 23 0.38 3.31 -17.13
C THR A 23 -0.17 1.96 -16.64
N GLY A 24 -1.39 1.94 -16.12
CA GLY A 24 -2.02 0.72 -15.59
C GLY A 24 -3.51 0.88 -15.30
N SER A 25 -4.18 -0.19 -14.87
CA SER A 25 -5.56 -0.13 -14.38
C SER A 25 -5.74 -0.70 -12.97
N THR A 26 -4.69 -1.30 -12.38
CA THR A 26 -4.77 -1.90 -11.03
C THR A 26 -3.83 -1.19 -10.07
N VAL A 27 -4.18 -1.21 -8.77
CA VAL A 27 -3.31 -0.70 -7.71
C VAL A 27 -1.97 -1.41 -7.69
N TYR A 28 -1.96 -2.72 -7.96
CA TYR A 28 -0.74 -3.50 -8.11
C TYR A 28 0.23 -2.89 -9.13
N ASP A 29 -0.28 -2.43 -10.28
CA ASP A 29 0.56 -1.88 -11.33
C ASP A 29 1.16 -0.52 -10.95
N ALA A 30 0.35 0.34 -10.32
CA ALA A 30 0.83 1.59 -9.74
C ALA A 30 1.90 1.38 -8.69
N VAL A 31 1.69 0.48 -7.74
CA VAL A 31 2.69 0.14 -6.72
C VAL A 31 3.94 -0.43 -7.38
N ARG A 32 3.81 -1.29 -8.39
CA ARG A 32 4.97 -1.86 -9.10
C ARG A 32 5.80 -0.79 -9.83
N GLN A 33 5.18 0.20 -10.45
CA GLN A 33 5.87 1.25 -11.20
C GLN A 33 6.44 2.34 -10.29
N LEU A 34 5.65 2.81 -9.32
CA LEU A 34 6.02 3.93 -8.46
C LEU A 34 6.82 3.50 -7.23
N ARG A 35 6.55 2.31 -6.70
CA ARG A 35 7.09 1.81 -5.41
C ARG A 35 7.45 0.32 -5.48
N PRO A 36 8.43 -0.07 -6.33
CA PRO A 36 8.84 -1.47 -6.47
C PRO A 36 9.35 -2.07 -5.14
N GLU A 37 9.87 -1.25 -4.23
CA GLU A 37 10.29 -1.71 -2.90
C GLU A 37 9.15 -2.29 -2.05
N TRP A 38 7.90 -1.82 -2.20
CA TRP A 38 6.76 -2.40 -1.49
C TRP A 38 6.49 -3.83 -1.97
N ILE A 39 6.61 -4.06 -3.27
CA ILE A 39 6.45 -5.40 -3.86
C ILE A 39 7.57 -6.32 -3.36
N MET A 40 8.82 -5.85 -3.38
CA MET A 40 9.96 -6.63 -2.86
C MET A 40 9.77 -7.01 -1.38
N ARG A 41 9.26 -6.08 -0.56
CA ARG A 41 9.01 -6.32 0.86
C ARG A 41 7.79 -7.21 1.12
N SER A 42 6.83 -7.20 0.20
CA SER A 42 5.65 -8.08 0.25
C SER A 42 5.94 -9.51 -0.21
N ARG A 43 7.11 -9.79 -0.81
CA ARG A 43 7.44 -11.14 -1.26
C ARG A 43 7.64 -12.05 -0.05
N PRO A 44 7.09 -13.28 -0.10
CA PRO A 44 7.34 -14.27 0.93
C PRO A 44 8.85 -14.53 0.99
N ASN A 45 9.45 -14.23 2.13
CA ASN A 45 10.85 -14.52 2.37
C ASN A 45 10.96 -16.03 2.66
N PRO A 46 11.86 -16.80 2.02
CA PRO A 46 12.06 -18.21 2.35
C PRO A 46 12.37 -18.46 3.84
N VAL A 47 12.86 -17.44 4.55
CA VAL A 47 13.13 -17.49 6.01
C VAL A 47 11.84 -17.33 6.85
N LEU A 48 10.79 -16.71 6.30
CA LEU A 48 9.51 -16.44 6.98
C LEU A 48 8.34 -16.91 6.09
N PRO A 49 8.16 -18.23 5.92
CA PRO A 49 7.20 -18.81 4.96
C PRO A 49 5.73 -18.49 5.29
N ASN A 50 5.43 -18.09 6.53
CA ASN A 50 4.07 -17.86 7.02
C ASN A 50 3.73 -16.38 7.22
N GLN A 51 4.58 -15.46 6.75
CA GLN A 51 4.35 -14.03 6.87
C GLN A 51 3.93 -13.48 5.51
N ASN A 52 2.72 -12.92 5.45
CA ASN A 52 2.21 -12.22 4.28
C ASN A 52 1.86 -10.79 4.66
N LEU A 53 2.11 -9.85 3.75
CA LEU A 53 1.63 -8.48 3.90
C LEU A 53 0.10 -8.47 3.91
N ILE A 54 -0.50 -7.76 4.85
CA ILE A 54 -1.96 -7.68 4.94
C ILE A 54 -2.46 -6.45 4.20
N ILE A 55 -3.50 -6.63 3.40
CA ILE A 55 -4.20 -5.54 2.72
C ILE A 55 -5.46 -5.20 3.50
N TYR A 56 -5.58 -3.93 3.84
CA TYR A 56 -6.76 -3.31 4.40
C TYR A 56 -7.41 -2.44 3.31
N VAL A 57 -8.73 -2.48 3.21
CA VAL A 57 -9.53 -1.62 2.34
C VAL A 57 -10.53 -0.92 3.24
N ASP A 58 -10.47 0.41 3.31
CA ASP A 58 -11.35 1.22 4.17
C ASP A 58 -11.32 0.75 5.65
N GLY A 59 -10.14 0.34 6.12
CA GLY A 59 -9.94 -0.22 7.47
C GLY A 59 -10.35 -1.69 7.64
N ASN A 60 -11.01 -2.30 6.65
CA ASN A 60 -11.36 -3.72 6.67
C ASN A 60 -10.28 -4.59 6.06
N ARG A 61 -9.94 -5.70 6.71
CA ARG A 61 -8.98 -6.67 6.16
C ARG A 61 -9.56 -7.30 4.89
N TYR A 62 -9.01 -6.91 3.73
CA TYR A 62 -9.47 -7.38 2.42
C TYR A 62 -8.75 -8.67 2.00
N GLY A 63 -7.47 -8.79 2.33
CA GLY A 63 -6.68 -9.94 1.89
C GLY A 63 -5.32 -10.03 2.54
N SER A 64 -4.62 -11.12 2.24
CA SER A 64 -3.23 -11.33 2.61
C SER A 64 -2.43 -11.57 1.33
N GLY A 65 -1.28 -10.92 1.21
CA GLY A 65 -0.44 -10.91 0.02
C GLY A 65 -0.82 -9.80 -0.96
N ILE A 66 0.10 -9.50 -1.87
CA ILE A 66 -0.02 -8.40 -2.82
C ILE A 66 -1.03 -8.67 -3.95
N ASP A 67 -1.48 -9.92 -4.10
CA ASP A 67 -2.48 -10.31 -5.10
C ASP A 67 -3.83 -9.61 -4.91
N GLY A 68 -4.19 -9.23 -3.68
CA GLY A 68 -5.40 -8.46 -3.43
C GLY A 68 -5.38 -7.07 -4.10
N LEU A 69 -4.20 -6.47 -4.31
CA LEU A 69 -4.09 -5.19 -5.03
C LEU A 69 -4.38 -5.33 -6.53
N ARG A 70 -4.34 -6.55 -7.08
CA ARG A 70 -4.70 -6.83 -8.47
C ARG A 70 -6.21 -6.83 -8.68
N LEU A 71 -6.97 -7.12 -7.63
CA LEU A 71 -8.43 -7.08 -7.64
C LEU A 71 -8.95 -5.63 -7.55
N ILE A 72 -8.14 -4.72 -7.00
CA ILE A 72 -8.52 -3.31 -6.82
C ILE A 72 -8.03 -2.48 -8.01
N THR A 73 -8.97 -1.81 -8.66
CA THR A 73 -8.70 -0.88 -9.76
C THR A 73 -8.17 0.44 -9.23
N ILE A 74 -7.17 1.06 -9.87
CA ILE A 74 -6.66 2.39 -9.46
C ILE A 74 -7.73 3.49 -9.54
N ARG A 75 -8.76 3.31 -10.39
CA ARG A 75 -9.91 4.22 -10.44
C ARG A 75 -10.82 4.14 -9.22
N ALA A 76 -10.87 2.98 -8.55
CA ALA A 76 -11.66 2.80 -7.33
C ALA A 76 -10.85 3.19 -6.08
N ALA A 77 -9.52 3.12 -6.15
CA ALA A 77 -8.63 3.54 -5.07
C ALA A 77 -8.45 5.06 -5.07
N TYR A 78 -8.85 5.70 -3.98
CA TYR A 78 -8.61 7.11 -3.73
C TYR A 78 -7.17 7.37 -3.27
N SER A 79 -6.71 6.57 -2.32
CA SER A 79 -5.34 6.62 -1.81
C SER A 79 -4.89 5.25 -1.31
N VAL A 80 -3.60 4.98 -1.43
CA VAL A 80 -2.98 3.73 -1.00
C VAL A 80 -1.80 4.07 -0.12
N ARG A 81 -1.85 3.62 1.13
CA ARG A 81 -0.80 3.87 2.10
C ARG A 81 -0.15 2.57 2.55
N TYR A 82 1.16 2.51 2.45
CA TYR A 82 1.95 1.47 3.08
C TYR A 82 2.25 1.84 4.53
N PHE A 83 2.12 0.86 5.40
CA PHE A 83 2.49 0.92 6.80
C PHE A 83 3.70 0.04 7.00
N SER A 84 4.79 0.65 7.47
CA SER A 84 5.96 -0.05 7.97
C SER A 84 5.58 -1.05 9.07
N PRO A 85 6.32 -2.15 9.25
CA PRO A 85 6.03 -3.17 10.27
C PRO A 85 5.75 -2.56 11.64
N SER A 86 6.60 -1.64 12.11
CA SER A 86 6.39 -0.95 13.40
C SER A 86 5.07 -0.16 13.46
N SER A 87 4.71 0.55 12.39
CA SER A 87 3.44 1.31 12.33
C SER A 87 2.23 0.39 12.21
N ALA A 88 2.36 -0.71 11.48
CA ALA A 88 1.32 -1.71 11.32
C ALA A 88 1.08 -2.45 12.64
N GLU A 89 2.13 -2.84 13.36
CA GLU A 89 2.04 -3.47 14.67
C GLU A 89 1.38 -2.55 15.71
N GLY A 90 1.70 -1.25 15.68
CA GLY A 90 1.07 -0.26 16.55
C GLY A 90 -0.41 0.01 16.25
N ARG A 91 -0.85 -0.16 15.00
CA ARG A 91 -2.24 0.15 14.57
C ARG A 91 -3.15 -1.07 14.49
N PHE A 92 -2.63 -2.18 13.97
CA PHE A 92 -3.37 -3.42 13.69
C PHE A 92 -2.99 -4.57 14.63
N GLY A 93 -1.96 -4.40 15.46
CA GLY A 93 -1.49 -5.40 16.40
C GLY A 93 -0.34 -6.28 15.89
N PRO A 94 0.24 -7.13 16.75
CA PRO A 94 1.39 -7.97 16.42
C PRO A 94 1.06 -8.97 15.30
N GLY A 95 2.06 -9.32 14.49
CA GLY A 95 1.90 -10.23 13.33
C GLY A 95 1.96 -9.53 11.96
N HIS A 96 2.35 -8.25 11.93
CA HIS A 96 2.54 -7.46 10.71
C HIS A 96 4.03 -7.25 10.41
N LEU A 97 4.84 -8.32 10.46
CA LEU A 97 6.30 -8.25 10.30
C LEU A 97 6.74 -7.76 8.90
N LEU A 98 5.89 -7.91 7.89
CA LEU A 98 6.12 -7.38 6.54
C LEU A 98 5.47 -6.00 6.32
N GLY A 99 4.77 -5.46 7.32
CA GLY A 99 3.94 -4.26 7.19
C GLY A 99 2.51 -4.56 6.74
N ALA A 100 1.78 -3.50 6.44
CA ALA A 100 0.40 -3.55 5.96
C ALA A 100 0.20 -2.51 4.85
N ILE A 101 -0.71 -2.77 3.90
CA ILE A 101 -1.14 -1.77 2.91
C ILE A 101 -2.59 -1.45 3.19
N GLU A 102 -2.89 -0.18 3.39
CA GLU A 102 -4.26 0.33 3.49
C GLU A 102 -4.62 1.00 2.17
N VAL A 103 -5.77 0.64 1.65
CA VAL A 103 -6.36 1.23 0.45
C VAL A 103 -7.62 1.93 0.88
N ILE A 104 -7.67 3.24 0.67
CA ILE A 104 -8.90 4.01 0.80
C ILE A 104 -9.54 4.03 -0.58
N THR A 105 -10.76 3.51 -0.68
CA THR A 105 -11.57 3.60 -1.90
C THR A 105 -12.49 4.80 -1.80
N ASN A 106 -12.66 5.56 -2.88
CA ASN A 106 -13.62 6.66 -2.87
C ASN A 106 -15.04 6.07 -2.89
N PRO A 107 -15.92 6.36 -1.91
CA PRO A 107 -17.34 6.05 -2.08
C PRO A 107 -17.88 6.89 -3.25
N HIS A 108 -18.35 6.20 -4.29
CA HIS A 108 -19.02 6.80 -5.44
C HIS A 108 -20.37 7.43 -5.05
#